data_AF-A0A9D8B623-F1
#
_entry.id   AF-A0A9D8B623-F1
#
_cell.length_a   1.000
_cell.length_b   1.000
_cell.length_c   1.000
_cell.angle_alpha   90.00
_cell.angle_beta   90.00
_cell.angle_gamma   90.00
#
_symmetry.space_group_name_H-M   'P 1'
#
loop_
_entity.id
_entity.type
_entity.pdbx_description
1 polymer ?
#
loop_
_entity_poly.entity_id
_entity_poly.type
_entity_poly.pdbx_seq_one_letter_code
_entity_poly.pdbx_strand_id
1 'polypeptide(L)'
;MSQAIKALIQTRVRANQYRLSSHAEHEREADRISWQEIEEVLLSNSLQVIEDYPDDPRGASCLILGYTRAMKPIHLVCGISLPDVLIVITVYRPNAEEWIDSRERKEKRK
;
A
#
# COMPACT_ATOMS: atom_id res chain seq x y z
N MET A 1 12.53 -11.84 -1.74
CA MET A 1 12.30 -10.39 -1.53
C MET A 1 10.91 -10.07 -0.97
N SER A 2 9.80 -10.46 -1.61
CA SER A 2 8.45 -10.05 -1.17
C SER A 2 8.06 -10.48 0.26
N GLN A 3 8.49 -11.66 0.72
CA GLN A 3 8.18 -12.14 2.09
C GLN A 3 8.86 -11.30 3.18
N ALA A 4 10.09 -10.82 2.94
CA ALA A 4 10.82 -10.01 3.90
C ALA A 4 10.19 -8.62 4.05
N ILE A 5 9.77 -8.00 2.95
CA ILE A 5 9.08 -6.70 2.94
C ILE A 5 7.74 -6.81 3.68
N LYS A 6 6.95 -7.85 3.38
CA LYS A 6 5.70 -8.11 4.09
C LYS A 6 5.93 -8.27 5.60
N ALA A 7 6.90 -9.09 6.02
CA ALA A 7 7.21 -9.28 7.43
C ALA A 7 7.61 -7.97 8.12
N LEU A 8 8.42 -7.14 7.45
CA LEU A 8 8.81 -5.82 7.94
C LEU A 8 7.58 -4.92 8.12
N ILE A 9 6.72 -4.79 7.12
CA ILE A 9 5.49 -3.98 7.17
C ILE A 9 4.63 -4.41 8.36
N GLN A 10 4.33 -5.70 8.46
CA GLN A 10 3.51 -6.22 9.55
C GLN A 10 4.14 -5.99 10.92
N THR A 11 5.47 -6.06 11.02
CA THR A 11 6.20 -5.76 12.26
C THR A 11 6.01 -4.30 12.66
N ARG A 12 6.16 -3.36 11.71
CA ARG A 12 5.97 -1.93 11.97
C ARG A 12 4.54 -1.57 12.33
N VAL A 13 3.56 -2.16 11.65
CA VAL A 13 2.14 -1.92 11.93
C VAL A 13 1.76 -2.44 13.32
N ARG A 14 2.18 -3.66 13.69
CA ARG A 14 1.93 -4.21 15.05
C ARG A 14 2.60 -3.40 16.16
N ALA A 15 3.74 -2.76 15.87
CA ALA A 15 4.44 -1.90 16.79
C ALA A 15 3.88 -0.47 16.85
N ASN A 16 2.80 -0.15 16.11
CA ASN A 16 2.31 1.21 15.89
C ASN A 16 3.39 2.18 15.36
N GLN A 17 4.36 1.65 14.60
CA GLN A 17 5.45 2.39 13.97
C GLN A 17 5.14 2.68 12.50
N TYR A 18 3.96 3.23 12.24
CA TYR A 18 3.57 3.63 10.90
C TYR A 18 2.77 4.94 10.91
N ARG A 19 2.74 5.62 9.77
CA ARG A 19 1.92 6.81 9.57
C ARG A 19 1.44 6.94 8.13
N LEU A 20 0.32 7.62 7.95
CA LEU A 20 -0.11 8.10 6.64
C LEU A 20 0.60 9.43 6.32
N SER A 21 0.89 9.66 5.04
CA SER A 21 1.21 10.99 4.54
C SER A 21 -0.05 11.86 4.48
N SER A 22 0.10 13.19 4.37
CA SER A 22 -1.05 14.07 4.14
C SER A 22 -1.80 13.72 2.85
N HIS A 23 -1.08 13.33 1.79
CA HIS A 23 -1.71 12.89 0.55
C HIS A 23 -2.50 11.59 0.76
N ALA A 24 -1.94 10.61 1.48
CA ALA A 24 -2.64 9.37 1.79
C ALA A 24 -3.92 9.60 2.60
N GLU A 25 -3.93 10.56 3.52
CA GLU A 25 -5.13 10.90 4.28
C GLU A 25 -6.26 11.42 3.37
N HIS A 26 -5.94 12.34 2.45
CA HIS A 26 -6.92 12.87 1.50
C HIS A 26 -7.47 11.79 0.56
N GLU A 27 -6.61 10.94 0.00
CA GLU A 27 -7.03 9.86 -0.92
C GLU A 27 -7.90 8.82 -0.19
N ARG A 28 -7.50 8.45 1.04
CA ARG A 28 -8.27 7.54 1.89
C ARG A 28 -9.70 8.04 2.11
N GLU A 29 -9.87 9.33 2.40
CA GLU A 29 -11.18 9.94 2.60
C GLU A 29 -11.99 9.98 1.30
N ALA A 30 -11.38 10.38 0.18
CA ALA A 30 -12.01 10.42 -1.13
C ALA A 30 -12.58 9.04 -1.53
N ASP A 31 -11.81 7.98 -1.28
CA ASP A 31 -12.16 6.60 -1.61
C ASP A 31 -12.94 5.85 -0.52
N ARG A 32 -13.29 6.56 0.57
CA ARG A 32 -14.02 6.01 1.73
C ARG A 32 -13.38 4.74 2.28
N ILE A 33 -12.06 4.75 2.39
CA ILE A 33 -11.27 3.69 3.00
C ILE A 33 -11.15 4.03 4.49
N SER A 34 -11.47 3.12 5.39
CA SER A 34 -11.30 3.35 6.83
C SER A 34 -9.87 3.03 7.30
N TRP A 35 -9.46 3.58 8.44
CA TRP A 35 -8.23 3.16 9.12
C TRP A 35 -8.20 1.66 9.41
N GLN A 36 -9.36 1.10 9.78
CA GLN A 36 -9.51 -0.34 10.03
C GLN A 36 -9.24 -1.18 8.78
N GLU A 37 -9.71 -0.74 7.60
CA GLU A 37 -9.43 -1.43 6.33
C GLU A 37 -7.94 -1.37 5.96
N ILE A 38 -7.26 -0.26 6.25
CA ILE A 38 -5.82 -0.13 6.04
C ILE A 38 -5.06 -1.13 6.91
N GLU A 39 -5.32 -1.15 8.21
CA GLU A 39 -4.66 -2.09 9.13
C GLU A 39 -4.98 -3.54 8.79
N GLU A 40 -6.22 -3.82 8.42
CA GLU A 40 -6.65 -5.14 7.95
C GLU A 40 -5.82 -5.61 6.75
N VAL A 41 -5.67 -4.75 5.74
CA VAL A 41 -4.88 -5.07 4.54
C VAL A 41 -3.41 -5.24 4.89
N LEU A 42 -2.82 -4.30 5.64
CA LEU A 42 -1.41 -4.34 6.00
C LEU A 42 -1.03 -5.54 6.87
N LEU A 43 -1.95 -6.02 7.72
CA LEU A 43 -1.76 -7.19 8.58
C LEU A 43 -2.18 -8.51 7.90
N SER A 44 -2.77 -8.44 6.70
CA SER A 44 -3.25 -9.64 5.99
C SER A 44 -2.11 -10.54 5.54
N ASN A 45 -2.37 -11.85 5.59
CA ASN A 45 -1.47 -12.85 5.02
C ASN A 45 -1.51 -12.88 3.49
N SER A 46 -2.58 -12.40 2.87
CA SER A 46 -2.73 -12.32 1.41
C SER A 46 -2.19 -11.03 0.80
N LEU A 47 -1.58 -10.15 1.61
CA LEU A 47 -0.89 -8.94 1.13
C LEU A 47 0.20 -9.30 0.10
N GLN A 48 0.27 -8.51 -0.98
CA GLN A 48 1.20 -8.74 -2.07
C GLN A 48 1.86 -7.42 -2.50
N VAL A 49 3.18 -7.44 -2.61
CA VAL A 49 3.92 -6.39 -3.32
C VAL A 49 3.78 -6.67 -4.82
N ILE A 50 3.26 -5.70 -5.57
CA ILE A 50 2.96 -5.83 -7.00
C ILE A 50 3.83 -4.94 -7.89
N GLU A 51 4.38 -3.84 -7.37
CA GLU A 51 5.43 -3.04 -8.02
C GLU A 51 6.49 -2.65 -6.99
N ASP A 52 7.76 -2.56 -7.40
CA ASP A 52 8.89 -2.17 -6.56
C ASP A 52 9.55 -0.92 -7.15
N TYR A 53 9.86 0.06 -6.30
CA TYR A 53 10.44 1.35 -6.68
C TYR A 53 11.70 1.62 -5.84
N PRO A 54 12.77 0.82 -6.03
CA PRO A 54 13.99 0.96 -5.23
C PRO A 54 14.72 2.29 -5.48
N ASP A 55 14.57 2.85 -6.67
CA ASP A 55 15.29 4.04 -7.16
C ASP A 55 14.45 5.33 -7.10
N ASP A 56 13.32 5.33 -6.37
CA ASP A 56 12.53 6.56 -6.23
C ASP A 56 13.38 7.64 -5.53
N PRO A 57 13.51 8.86 -6.11
CA PRO A 57 14.33 9.93 -5.52
C PRO A 57 13.94 10.33 -4.09
N ARG A 58 12.71 9.99 -3.67
CA ARG A 58 12.17 10.27 -2.33
C ARG A 58 12.44 9.13 -1.34
N GLY A 59 13.13 8.07 -1.79
CA GLY A 59 13.47 6.87 -1.03
C GLY A 59 12.73 5.64 -1.53
N ALA A 60 13.36 4.47 -1.37
CA ALA A 60 12.81 3.19 -1.81
C ALA A 60 11.39 2.96 -1.29
N SER A 61 10.50 2.59 -2.20
CA SER A 61 9.10 2.32 -1.90
C SER A 61 8.56 1.18 -2.76
N CYS A 62 7.36 0.70 -2.45
CA CYS A 62 6.72 -0.35 -3.23
C CYS A 62 5.20 -0.16 -3.25
N LEU A 63 4.56 -0.62 -4.31
CA LEU A 63 3.10 -0.71 -4.40
C LEU A 63 2.64 -2.08 -3.90
N ILE A 64 1.65 -2.02 -3.02
CA ILE A 64 1.06 -3.18 -2.39
C ILE A 64 -0.41 -3.27 -2.77
N LEU A 65 -0.83 -4.49 -3.11
CA LEU A 65 -2.22 -4.89 -3.23
C LEU A 65 -2.60 -5.76 -2.03
N GLY A 66 -3.72 -5.43 -1.42
CA GLY A 66 -4.42 -6.36 -0.54
C GLY A 66 -5.92 -6.19 -0.61
N TYR A 67 -6.61 -7.06 0.11
CA TYR A 67 -8.06 -7.12 0.12
C TYR A 67 -8.56 -7.07 1.56
N THR A 68 -9.61 -6.29 1.77
CA THR A 68 -10.36 -6.30 3.02
C THR A 68 -11.06 -7.65 3.21
N ARG A 69 -11.57 -7.96 4.41
CA ARG A 69 -12.43 -9.15 4.63
C ARG A 69 -13.66 -9.15 3.74
N ALA A 70 -14.13 -7.97 3.32
CA ALA A 70 -15.23 -7.80 2.38
C ALA A 70 -14.80 -7.96 0.91
N MET A 71 -13.58 -8.46 0.65
CA MET A 71 -13.01 -8.69 -0.68
C MET A 71 -12.90 -7.42 -1.55
N LYS A 72 -12.78 -6.25 -0.91
CA LYS A 72 -12.54 -5.00 -1.63
C LYS A 72 -11.03 -4.76 -1.78
N PRO A 73 -10.51 -4.55 -3.00
CA PRO A 73 -9.08 -4.28 -3.19
C PRO A 73 -8.72 -2.90 -2.67
N ILE A 74 -7.51 -2.79 -2.13
CA ILE A 74 -6.86 -1.54 -1.71
C ILE A 74 -5.42 -1.58 -2.21
N HIS A 75 -5.01 -0.48 -2.83
CA HIS A 75 -3.64 -0.19 -3.17
C HIS A 75 -3.02 0.72 -2.13
N LEU A 76 -1.81 0.39 -1.68
CA LEU A 76 -1.00 1.24 -0.80
C LEU A 76 0.40 1.35 -1.38
N VAL A 77 0.90 2.59 -1.52
CA VAL A 77 2.34 2.80 -1.76
C VAL A 77 3.00 2.99 -0.41
N CYS A 78 3.95 2.13 -0.09
CA CYS A 78 4.64 2.10 1.19
C CYS A 78 6.14 2.32 1.01
N GLY A 79 6.71 3.19 1.85
CA GLY A 79 8.15 3.37 1.99
C GLY A 79 8.58 3.23 3.46
N ILE A 80 9.87 3.04 3.70
CA ILE A 80 10.45 3.05 5.05
C ILE A 80 11.29 4.31 5.19
N SER A 81 11.01 5.12 6.21
CA SER A 81 11.82 6.29 6.55
C SER A 81 12.63 6.04 7.81
N LEU A 82 13.79 6.69 7.95
CA LEU A 82 14.64 6.58 9.13
C LEU A 82 13.99 7.23 10.37
N PRO A 83 14.16 6.67 11.59
CA PRO A 83 14.86 5.43 11.93
C PRO A 83 13.90 4.22 11.95
N ASP A 84 13.28 3.96 10.79
CA ASP A 84 12.42 2.82 10.46
C ASP A 84 10.91 2.96 10.75
N VAL A 85 10.33 4.11 10.44
CA VAL A 85 8.87 4.28 10.42
C VAL A 85 8.34 3.87 9.04
N LEU A 86 7.33 3.01 9.01
CA LEU A 86 6.58 2.71 7.79
C LEU A 86 5.74 3.94 7.41
N ILE A 87 5.94 4.46 6.21
CA ILE A 87 5.14 5.55 5.67
C ILE A 87 4.24 4.97 4.57
N VAL A 88 2.94 5.12 4.75
CA VAL A 88 1.98 4.96 3.65
C VAL A 88 1.91 6.29 2.91
N ILE A 89 2.51 6.31 1.72
CA ILE A 89 2.68 7.51 0.88
C ILE A 89 1.36 7.88 0.21
N THR A 90 0.62 6.89 -0.31
CA THR A 90 -0.74 7.03 -0.82
C THR A 90 -1.53 5.73 -0.60
N VAL A 91 -2.85 5.82 -0.59
CA VAL A 91 -3.78 4.69 -0.46
C VAL A 91 -5.05 4.98 -1.26
N TYR A 92 -5.49 4.01 -2.07
CA TYR A 92 -6.65 4.19 -2.95
C TYR A 92 -7.25 2.84 -3.35
N ARG A 93 -8.45 2.85 -3.95
CA ARG A 93 -9.07 1.67 -4.58
C ARG A 93 -8.68 1.63 -6.05
N PRO A 94 -8.15 0.52 -6.56
CA PRO A 94 -7.73 0.44 -7.96
C PRO A 94 -8.91 0.61 -8.91
N ASN A 95 -8.77 1.54 -9.86
CA ASN A 95 -9.73 1.73 -10.95
C ASN A 95 -9.56 0.64 -12.02
N ALA A 96 -10.66 -0.04 -12.38
CA ALA A 96 -10.66 -1.06 -13.43
C ALA A 96 -10.31 -0.51 -14.82
N GLU A 97 -10.36 0.80 -15.05
CA GLU A 97 -9.85 1.43 -16.28
C GLU A 97 -8.32 1.35 -16.36
N GLU A 98 -7.63 1.48 -15.23
CA GLU A 98 -6.17 1.51 -15.14
C GLU A 98 -5.55 0.16 -14.76
N TRP A 99 -6.33 -0.72 -14.13
CA TRP A 99 -5.84 -1.99 -13.57
C TRP A 99 -6.61 -3.20 -14.11
N ILE A 100 -5.88 -4.25 -14.45
CA ILE A 100 -6.41 -5.59 -14.75
C ILE A 100 -6.36 -6.39 -13.44
N ASP A 101 -7.51 -6.92 -13.03
CA ASP A 101 -7.68 -7.70 -11.80
C ASP A 101 -7.14 -7.02 -10.53
N SER A 102 -7.15 -5.69 -10.50
CA SER A 102 -6.55 -4.88 -9.42
C SER A 102 -5.05 -5.11 -9.23
N ARG A 103 -4.35 -5.76 -10.17
CA ARG A 103 -2.97 -6.22 -9.99
C ARG A 103 -2.02 -5.65 -11.02
N GLU A 104 -2.40 -5.71 -12.28
CA GLU A 104 -1.52 -5.35 -13.39
C GLU A 104 -1.97 -4.03 -13.98
N ARG A 105 -1.05 -3.07 -14.06
CA ARG A 105 -1.34 -1.76 -14.64
C ARG A 105 -1.47 -1.91 -16.16
N LYS A 106 -2.56 -1.38 -16.72
CA LYS A 106 -2.72 -1.30 -18.17
C LYS A 106 -1.69 -0.33 -18.73
N GLU A 107 -1.06 -0.70 -19.84
CA GLU A 107 -0.22 0.23 -20.57
C GLU A 107 -1.07 1.42 -21.02
N LYS A 108 -0.62 2.64 -20.67
CA LYS A 108 -1.21 3.84 -21.24
C LYS A 108 -0.95 3.80 -22.75
N ARG A 109 -2.01 3.69 -23.55
CA ARG A 109 -1.91 3.94 -24.99
C ARG A 109 -1.41 5.37 -25.16
N LYS A 110 -0.20 5.49 -25.72
CA LYS A 110 0.41 6.78 -26.08
C LYS A 110 -0.39 7.46 -27.18
#